data_AF-A0A1H3EU86-F1
#
_entry.id   AF-A0A1H3EU86-F1
#
_cell.length_a   1.000
_cell.length_b   1.000
_cell.length_c   1.000
_cell.angle_alpha   90.00
_cell.angle_beta   90.00
_cell.angle_gamma   90.00
#
_symmetry.space_group_name_H-M   'P 1'
#
loop_
_entity.id
_entity.type
_entity.pdbx_description
1 polymer ?
#
loop_
_entity_poly.entity_id
_entity_poly.type
_entity_poly.pdbx_seq_one_letter_code
_entity_poly.pdbx_strand_id
1 'polypeptide(L)'
;MHIALTGNIGGQDFLNFAFYSEGDLQILSGTPTAVTVRNPDTGAITTFSGIGLSASANGEILSGTITGWNTLSASNAQITSVTGIAWGFSEFAFALEEALGNDNETALTALISRQDVTIDASGFQQFAELFLDGVTSNATLIGSPVGGRYEGGSGNDLFQFTTPDSDSGSFLLGSAGNDTYDFTNASSSAGGNYALAYHTLAAPITATINTGLNTGTVASVLGTDTLTNIANVVADDAAGGFSLVGSTGGDTFNITTNPESFMVVAGGRGNDTYNLNLNSILRLTFAGDGNGSAIMGARINLATGVVANDGFGFSDTINRSGTNGRLEIEGTQFSDIITGGAANDSFILGAGNDTLDGGDGFDRVRFDRNQMTSGVVVDLNAGTATGQWQGAAFAHQISNIEWVRGTRTFDDVLTGSNIANRLEGRGGNNLLDGRGGADELIGGSGDDTVFGGTGDDFIDLRGGGDNIAYGGRDDDTLMGGAGND
;
A
#
# COMPACT_ATOMS: atom_id res chain seq x y z
N MET A 1 11.98 -14.32 -37.66
CA MET A 1 10.64 -14.44 -37.04
C MET A 1 9.99 -13.11 -37.33
N HIS A 2 9.01 -13.09 -38.25
CA HIS A 2 8.34 -11.84 -38.57
C HIS A 2 7.34 -11.56 -37.46
N ILE A 3 7.61 -10.56 -36.65
CA ILE A 3 6.62 -10.01 -35.72
C ILE A 3 6.50 -8.54 -36.13
N ALA A 4 5.68 -8.26 -37.14
CA ALA A 4 5.39 -6.89 -37.55
C ALA A 4 4.28 -6.35 -36.64
N LEU A 5 4.65 -5.47 -35.71
CA LEU A 5 3.71 -4.90 -34.74
C LEU A 5 3.35 -3.47 -35.15
N THR A 6 2.05 -3.18 -35.23
CA THR A 6 1.50 -1.84 -35.49
C THR A 6 0.60 -1.41 -34.34
N GLY A 7 1.13 -1.26 -33.14
CA GLY A 7 0.31 -0.89 -31.98
C GLY A 7 1.13 -0.32 -30.83
N ASN A 8 0.78 0.89 -30.37
CA ASN A 8 1.42 1.53 -29.23
C ASN A 8 0.70 1.07 -27.94
N ILE A 9 1.28 0.11 -27.21
CA ILE A 9 0.77 -0.31 -25.90
C ILE A 9 1.59 0.39 -24.82
N GLY A 10 0.91 1.14 -23.95
CA GLY A 10 1.51 1.87 -22.83
C GLY A 10 1.87 1.03 -21.61
N GLY A 11 1.79 -0.31 -21.70
CA GLY A 11 2.13 -1.23 -20.61
C GLY A 11 3.59 -1.70 -20.70
N GLN A 12 4.35 -1.52 -19.61
CA GLN A 12 5.74 -1.98 -19.48
C GLN A 12 5.76 -3.35 -18.80
N ASP A 13 5.47 -4.42 -19.55
CA ASP A 13 5.61 -5.81 -19.08
C ASP A 13 6.87 -6.49 -19.67
N PHE A 14 7.18 -7.70 -19.18
CA PHE A 14 8.36 -8.44 -19.62
C PHE A 14 8.24 -8.99 -21.05
N LEU A 15 7.04 -9.27 -21.54
CA LEU A 15 6.80 -9.74 -22.91
C LEU A 15 7.02 -8.61 -23.90
N ASN A 16 6.51 -7.43 -23.60
CA ASN A 16 6.73 -6.20 -24.35
C ASN A 16 8.24 -5.89 -24.41
N PHE A 17 8.91 -5.84 -23.25
CA PHE A 17 10.36 -5.61 -23.21
C PHE A 17 11.17 -6.64 -24.01
N ALA A 18 10.79 -7.91 -23.93
CA ALA A 18 11.50 -9.01 -24.58
C ALA A 18 11.23 -9.14 -26.08
N PHE A 19 10.03 -8.78 -26.54
CA PHE A 19 9.53 -9.19 -27.86
C PHE A 19 8.84 -8.11 -28.67
N TYR A 20 8.39 -7.00 -28.07
CA TYR A 20 7.85 -5.88 -28.81
C TYR A 20 8.97 -5.09 -29.50
N SER A 21 8.91 -4.96 -30.82
CA SER A 21 9.82 -4.12 -31.59
C SER A 21 9.19 -3.59 -32.88
N GLU A 22 9.67 -2.45 -33.38
CA GLU A 22 9.24 -1.86 -34.67
C GLU A 22 9.71 -2.71 -35.88
N GLY A 23 10.65 -3.62 -35.67
CA GLY A 23 11.13 -4.58 -36.67
C GLY A 23 11.21 -6.01 -36.13
N ASP A 24 11.77 -6.92 -36.94
CA ASP A 24 11.85 -8.34 -36.57
C ASP A 24 12.89 -8.63 -35.48
N LEU A 25 12.57 -9.58 -34.61
CA LEU A 25 13.56 -10.12 -33.67
C LEU A 25 14.70 -10.82 -34.43
N GLN A 26 15.92 -10.52 -34.02
CA GLN A 26 17.13 -11.04 -34.64
C GLN A 26 17.46 -12.43 -34.07
N ILE A 27 17.48 -13.46 -34.91
CA ILE A 27 17.92 -14.80 -34.49
C ILE A 27 19.45 -14.80 -34.40
N LEU A 28 19.98 -15.04 -33.20
CA LEU A 28 21.43 -15.09 -32.94
C LEU A 28 21.98 -16.52 -33.07
N SER A 29 21.20 -17.52 -32.67
CA SER A 29 21.57 -18.94 -32.79
C SER A 29 20.35 -19.85 -32.75
N GLY A 30 20.50 -21.06 -33.28
CA GLY A 30 19.47 -22.09 -33.26
C GLY A 30 20.06 -23.50 -33.26
N THR A 31 19.66 -24.30 -32.30
CA THR A 31 19.98 -25.73 -32.16
C THR A 31 18.68 -26.47 -31.86
N PRO A 32 18.64 -27.81 -32.02
CA PRO A 32 17.48 -28.63 -31.66
C PRO A 32 16.97 -28.46 -30.22
N THR A 33 17.78 -27.89 -29.32
CA THR A 33 17.45 -27.72 -27.90
C THR A 33 17.35 -26.25 -27.45
N ALA A 34 17.82 -25.30 -28.26
CA ALA A 34 17.86 -23.89 -27.88
C ALA A 34 17.85 -22.96 -29.09
N VAL A 35 17.05 -21.89 -29.01
CA VAL A 35 17.04 -20.78 -29.99
C VAL A 35 17.21 -19.48 -29.23
N THR A 36 18.16 -18.66 -29.66
CA THR A 36 18.41 -17.35 -29.05
C THR A 36 18.02 -16.24 -30.02
N VAL A 37 17.21 -15.31 -29.53
CA VAL A 37 16.78 -14.11 -30.26
C VAL A 37 17.20 -12.85 -29.53
N ARG A 38 17.27 -11.73 -30.25
CA ARG A 38 17.49 -10.39 -29.72
C ARG A 38 16.39 -9.45 -30.17
N ASN A 39 15.86 -8.68 -29.23
CA ASN A 39 15.04 -7.51 -29.50
C ASN A 39 15.96 -6.35 -29.96
N PRO A 40 15.80 -5.83 -31.20
CA PRO A 40 16.67 -4.78 -31.72
C PRO A 40 16.47 -3.42 -31.02
N ASP A 41 15.32 -3.19 -30.42
CA ASP A 41 14.94 -1.90 -29.83
C ASP A 41 15.38 -1.81 -28.36
N THR A 42 15.14 -2.87 -27.59
CA THR A 42 15.55 -2.94 -26.16
C THR A 42 16.93 -3.54 -25.97
N GLY A 43 17.45 -4.25 -26.96
CA GLY A 43 18.67 -5.06 -26.84
C GLY A 43 18.52 -6.31 -25.98
N ALA A 44 17.29 -6.64 -25.52
CA ALA A 44 17.02 -7.83 -24.73
C ALA A 44 17.39 -9.10 -25.50
N ILE A 45 17.97 -10.08 -24.81
CA ILE A 45 18.34 -11.38 -25.39
C ILE A 45 17.48 -12.45 -24.72
N THR A 46 16.67 -13.14 -25.52
CA THR A 46 15.83 -14.25 -25.05
C THR A 46 16.35 -15.56 -25.60
N THR A 47 16.64 -16.52 -24.73
CA THR A 47 17.00 -17.89 -25.10
C THR A 47 15.84 -18.82 -24.77
N PHE A 48 15.17 -19.31 -25.81
CA PHE A 48 14.20 -20.39 -25.72
C PHE A 48 14.92 -21.73 -25.54
N SER A 49 14.46 -22.53 -24.58
CA SER A 49 14.84 -23.93 -24.41
C SER A 49 13.71 -24.82 -24.91
N GLY A 50 14.04 -25.99 -25.47
CA GLY A 50 13.01 -26.84 -26.03
C GLY A 50 13.48 -28.15 -26.65
N ILE A 51 12.58 -28.76 -27.42
CA ILE A 51 12.80 -30.02 -28.12
C ILE A 51 12.49 -29.85 -29.60
N GLY A 52 13.41 -30.29 -30.45
CA GLY A 52 13.24 -30.22 -31.91
C GLY A 52 13.18 -28.79 -32.43
N LEU A 53 13.79 -27.84 -31.70
CA LEU A 53 13.81 -26.44 -32.11
C LEU A 53 14.60 -26.26 -33.40
N SER A 54 14.02 -25.57 -34.37
CA SER A 54 14.77 -25.28 -35.60
C SER A 54 14.38 -23.93 -36.18
N ALA A 55 15.38 -23.19 -36.65
CA ALA A 55 15.20 -21.99 -37.44
C ALA A 55 15.43 -22.34 -38.91
N SER A 56 14.48 -21.97 -39.78
CA SER A 56 14.68 -22.16 -41.22
C SER A 56 15.88 -21.35 -41.71
N ALA A 57 16.62 -21.90 -42.70
CA ALA A 57 17.77 -21.24 -43.32
C ALA A 57 17.43 -19.90 -44.01
N ASN A 58 16.13 -19.62 -44.21
CA ASN A 58 15.60 -18.41 -44.86
C ASN A 58 14.79 -17.53 -43.88
N GLY A 59 14.99 -17.68 -42.57
CA GLY A 59 14.81 -16.58 -41.63
C GLY A 59 13.53 -16.48 -40.78
N GLU A 60 12.45 -17.23 -41.04
CA GLU A 60 11.17 -16.81 -40.41
C GLU A 60 10.32 -17.88 -39.71
N ILE A 61 10.44 -19.17 -40.03
CA ILE A 61 9.66 -20.20 -39.34
C ILE A 61 10.53 -20.94 -38.31
N LEU A 62 10.09 -20.85 -37.06
CA LEU A 62 10.63 -21.60 -35.94
C LEU A 62 9.65 -22.74 -35.62
N SER A 63 10.16 -23.97 -35.54
CA SER A 63 9.38 -25.17 -35.20
C SER A 63 9.94 -25.84 -33.95
N GLY A 64 9.22 -26.84 -33.45
CA GLY A 64 9.56 -27.56 -32.22
C GLY A 64 8.71 -27.12 -31.04
N THR A 65 9.05 -27.63 -29.87
CA THR A 65 8.31 -27.39 -28.63
C THR A 65 9.19 -26.60 -27.66
N ILE A 66 8.72 -25.43 -27.25
CA ILE A 66 9.35 -24.61 -26.22
C ILE A 66 8.99 -25.20 -24.86
N THR A 67 10.00 -25.45 -24.03
CA THR A 67 9.82 -25.91 -22.63
C THR A 67 10.07 -24.81 -21.60
N GLY A 68 10.52 -23.64 -22.06
CA GLY A 68 10.78 -22.46 -21.26
C GLY A 68 11.67 -21.47 -21.99
N TRP A 69 11.89 -20.30 -21.40
CA TRP A 69 12.87 -19.35 -21.88
C TRP A 69 13.46 -18.52 -20.74
N ASN A 70 14.59 -17.88 -21.03
CA ASN A 70 15.21 -16.90 -20.15
C ASN A 70 15.51 -15.64 -20.94
N THR A 71 15.19 -14.48 -20.39
CA THR A 71 15.42 -13.17 -20.98
C THR A 71 16.44 -12.40 -20.15
N LEU A 72 17.44 -11.86 -20.82
CA LEU A 72 18.48 -11.01 -20.26
C LEU A 72 18.41 -9.61 -20.87
N SER A 73 18.81 -8.60 -20.10
CA SER A 73 19.02 -7.25 -20.63
C SER A 73 20.21 -7.19 -21.59
N ALA A 74 20.37 -6.06 -22.29
CA ALA A 74 21.57 -5.78 -23.07
C ALA A 74 22.87 -5.79 -22.23
N SER A 75 22.77 -5.55 -20.92
CA SER A 75 23.87 -5.60 -19.95
C SER A 75 24.04 -6.98 -19.28
N ASN A 76 23.33 -8.01 -19.76
CA ASN A 76 23.37 -9.37 -19.25
C ASN A 76 22.84 -9.54 -17.81
N ALA A 77 21.97 -8.62 -17.37
CA ALA A 77 21.18 -8.80 -16.15
C ALA A 77 19.96 -9.68 -16.43
N GLN A 78 19.57 -10.55 -15.50
CA GLN A 78 18.36 -11.35 -15.63
C GLN A 78 17.14 -10.44 -15.61
N ILE A 79 16.22 -10.66 -16.56
CA ILE A 79 14.94 -9.95 -16.64
C ILE A 79 13.85 -10.91 -16.19
N THR A 80 13.65 -12.00 -16.91
CA THR A 80 12.63 -13.00 -16.57
C THR A 80 13.07 -14.40 -16.97
N SER A 81 12.53 -15.41 -16.31
CA SER A 81 12.52 -16.79 -16.81
C SER A 81 11.10 -17.35 -16.77
N VAL A 82 10.74 -18.11 -17.82
CA VAL A 82 9.45 -18.80 -17.91
C VAL A 82 9.69 -20.28 -18.05
N THR A 83 9.05 -21.08 -17.21
CA THR A 83 9.18 -22.55 -17.16
C THR A 83 7.82 -23.22 -16.91
N GLY A 84 7.77 -24.55 -16.91
CA GLY A 84 6.52 -25.32 -16.75
C GLY A 84 5.72 -25.48 -18.05
N ILE A 85 6.16 -24.86 -19.14
CA ILE A 85 5.47 -24.84 -20.42
C ILE A 85 5.91 -25.97 -21.36
N ALA A 86 5.08 -26.24 -22.36
CA ALA A 86 5.27 -27.15 -23.47
C ALA A 86 4.42 -26.61 -24.63
N TRP A 87 4.91 -25.58 -25.30
CA TRP A 87 4.16 -24.87 -26.35
C TRP A 87 4.80 -25.09 -27.72
N GLY A 88 3.99 -25.21 -28.77
CA GLY A 88 4.54 -25.21 -30.13
C GLY A 88 5.18 -23.86 -30.41
N PHE A 89 6.42 -23.83 -30.93
CA PHE A 89 7.11 -22.55 -31.15
C PHE A 89 6.30 -21.63 -32.07
N SER A 90 5.80 -22.16 -33.19
CA SER A 90 4.98 -21.41 -34.14
C SER A 90 3.66 -20.92 -33.54
N GLU A 91 3.09 -21.69 -32.61
CA GLU A 91 1.86 -21.32 -31.92
C GLU A 91 2.10 -20.20 -30.92
N PHE A 92 3.18 -20.28 -30.14
CA PHE A 92 3.60 -19.20 -29.26
C PHE A 92 3.89 -17.91 -30.03
N ALA A 93 4.61 -18.00 -31.15
CA ALA A 93 4.89 -16.84 -31.99
C ALA A 93 3.61 -16.18 -32.52
N PHE A 94 2.64 -16.97 -32.98
CA PHE A 94 1.33 -16.47 -33.42
C PHE A 94 0.55 -15.80 -32.26
N ALA A 95 0.52 -16.44 -31.09
CA ALA A 95 -0.17 -15.90 -29.92
C ALA A 95 0.44 -14.56 -29.46
N LEU A 96 1.76 -14.43 -29.56
CA LEU A 96 2.49 -13.22 -29.22
C LEU A 96 2.25 -12.07 -30.23
N GLU A 97 2.17 -12.39 -31.52
CA GLU A 97 1.81 -11.43 -32.57
C GLU A 97 0.38 -10.89 -32.38
N GLU A 98 -0.58 -11.77 -32.06
CA GLU A 98 -1.94 -11.36 -31.75
C GLU A 98 -2.00 -10.46 -30.50
N ALA A 99 -1.32 -10.85 -29.42
CA ALA A 99 -1.33 -10.09 -28.17
C ALA A 99 -0.65 -8.72 -28.32
N LEU A 100 0.61 -8.69 -28.78
CA LEU A 100 1.40 -7.46 -28.82
C LEU A 100 1.12 -6.58 -30.05
N GLY A 101 0.63 -7.18 -31.14
CA GLY A 101 0.47 -6.50 -32.43
C GLY A 101 -0.95 -6.05 -32.71
N ASN A 102 -1.91 -6.89 -32.30
CA ASN A 102 -3.33 -6.70 -32.55
C ASN A 102 -4.13 -6.40 -31.29
N ASP A 103 -3.48 -6.28 -30.12
CA ASP A 103 -4.12 -6.05 -28.83
C ASP A 103 -5.19 -7.13 -28.53
N ASN A 104 -4.85 -8.38 -28.88
CA ASN A 104 -5.75 -9.54 -28.79
C ASN A 104 -5.09 -10.68 -28.01
N GLU A 105 -5.29 -10.70 -26.70
CA GLU A 105 -4.68 -11.66 -25.79
C GLU A 105 -5.34 -13.05 -25.83
N THR A 106 -6.42 -13.25 -26.59
CA THR A 106 -7.20 -14.50 -26.60
C THR A 106 -6.34 -15.73 -26.87
N ALA A 107 -5.45 -15.64 -27.87
CA ALA A 107 -4.60 -16.77 -28.27
C ALA A 107 -3.52 -17.07 -27.21
N LEU A 108 -2.96 -16.03 -26.59
CA LEU A 108 -1.96 -16.15 -25.54
C LEU A 108 -2.58 -16.72 -24.26
N THR A 109 -3.74 -16.21 -23.86
CA THR A 109 -4.53 -16.71 -22.72
C THR A 109 -4.88 -18.19 -22.88
N ALA A 110 -5.33 -18.60 -24.07
CA ALA A 110 -5.64 -19.99 -24.38
C ALA A 110 -4.40 -20.90 -24.37
N LEU A 111 -3.21 -20.34 -24.66
CA LEU A 111 -1.95 -21.09 -24.65
C LEU A 111 -1.43 -21.28 -23.22
N ILE A 112 -1.47 -20.22 -22.41
CA ILE A 112 -1.08 -20.24 -21.00
C ILE A 112 -1.99 -21.19 -20.23
N SER A 113 -3.31 -21.14 -20.46
CA SER A 113 -4.34 -21.99 -19.83
C SER A 113 -4.16 -23.51 -19.96
N ARG A 114 -3.25 -24.00 -20.81
CA ARG A 114 -3.12 -25.44 -21.07
C ARG A 114 -2.40 -26.21 -19.98
N GLN A 115 -1.56 -25.52 -19.22
CA GLN A 115 -0.72 -26.13 -18.20
C GLN A 115 -0.22 -25.07 -17.23
N ASP A 116 0.29 -25.54 -16.10
CA ASP A 116 0.82 -24.65 -15.08
C ASP A 116 2.08 -23.94 -15.60
N VAL A 117 2.19 -22.64 -15.31
CA VAL A 117 3.31 -21.81 -15.74
C VAL A 117 4.03 -21.24 -14.53
N THR A 118 5.36 -21.19 -14.58
CA THR A 118 6.15 -20.45 -13.60
C THR A 118 6.87 -19.30 -14.30
N ILE A 119 6.63 -18.09 -13.81
CA ILE A 119 7.22 -16.84 -14.27
C ILE A 119 8.08 -16.31 -13.12
N ASP A 120 9.39 -16.32 -13.30
CA ASP A 120 10.32 -15.66 -12.39
C ASP A 120 10.66 -14.29 -12.98
N ALA A 121 10.22 -13.24 -12.31
CA ALA A 121 10.45 -11.84 -12.66
C ALA A 121 11.32 -11.12 -11.60
N SER A 122 12.02 -11.85 -10.73
CA SER A 122 12.82 -11.27 -9.64
C SER A 122 13.94 -10.33 -10.12
N GLY A 123 14.37 -10.47 -11.38
CA GLY A 123 15.38 -9.62 -11.99
C GLY A 123 14.85 -8.34 -12.64
N PHE A 124 13.54 -8.22 -12.86
CA PHE A 124 12.97 -7.17 -13.68
C PHE A 124 12.67 -5.89 -12.91
N GLN A 125 13.40 -4.81 -13.21
CA GLN A 125 13.35 -3.55 -12.46
C GLN A 125 12.33 -2.53 -12.98
N GLN A 126 11.35 -2.94 -13.80
CA GLN A 126 10.43 -2.02 -14.50
C GLN A 126 8.97 -2.49 -14.50
N PHE A 127 8.63 -3.55 -13.76
CA PHE A 127 7.39 -4.28 -14.03
C PHE A 127 6.15 -3.53 -13.53
N ALA A 128 5.29 -3.12 -14.46
CA ALA A 128 4.11 -2.32 -14.15
C ALA A 128 2.83 -3.15 -13.93
N GLU A 129 2.57 -4.22 -14.72
CA GLU A 129 1.30 -4.96 -14.65
C GLU A 129 1.45 -6.43 -15.13
N LEU A 130 0.94 -7.41 -14.37
CA LEU A 130 0.68 -8.79 -14.79
C LEU A 130 -0.81 -9.09 -14.58
N PHE A 131 -1.54 -9.26 -15.68
CA PHE A 131 -2.92 -9.71 -15.65
C PHE A 131 -3.00 -11.09 -16.30
N LEU A 132 -3.47 -12.08 -15.54
CA LEU A 132 -3.75 -13.42 -16.05
C LEU A 132 -5.25 -13.65 -16.23
N ASP A 133 -6.03 -12.58 -16.48
CA ASP A 133 -7.47 -12.68 -16.70
C ASP A 133 -7.80 -13.72 -17.79
N GLY A 134 -8.80 -14.55 -17.52
CA GLY A 134 -9.20 -15.66 -18.39
C GLY A 134 -8.23 -16.86 -18.44
N VAL A 135 -7.05 -16.81 -17.81
CA VAL A 135 -6.16 -17.97 -17.68
C VAL A 135 -6.77 -18.98 -16.71
N THR A 136 -6.85 -20.25 -17.11
CA THR A 136 -7.53 -21.29 -16.31
C THR A 136 -6.60 -22.30 -15.63
N SER A 137 -5.31 -22.29 -15.99
CA SER A 137 -4.28 -23.08 -15.32
C SER A 137 -3.68 -22.33 -14.13
N ASN A 138 -2.91 -23.02 -13.30
CA ASN A 138 -2.21 -22.35 -12.20
C ASN A 138 -1.01 -21.58 -12.74
N ALA A 139 -0.72 -20.44 -12.16
CA ALA A 139 0.47 -19.66 -12.39
C ALA A 139 1.27 -19.52 -11.09
N THR A 140 2.59 -19.62 -11.20
CA THR A 140 3.50 -19.23 -10.12
C THR A 140 4.28 -18.01 -10.58
N LEU A 141 4.12 -16.90 -9.88
CA LEU A 141 4.90 -15.70 -10.06
C LEU A 141 5.94 -15.57 -8.96
N ILE A 142 7.21 -15.42 -9.33
CA ILE A 142 8.32 -15.25 -8.40
C ILE A 142 8.94 -13.88 -8.60
N GLY A 143 8.85 -13.04 -7.58
CA GLY A 143 9.53 -11.76 -7.47
C GLY A 143 9.02 -10.66 -8.38
N SER A 144 9.14 -9.44 -7.87
CA SER A 144 9.36 -8.21 -8.63
C SER A 144 9.97 -7.21 -7.63
N PRO A 145 11.13 -6.62 -7.93
CA PRO A 145 11.78 -5.63 -7.08
C PRO A 145 11.14 -4.24 -7.17
N VAL A 146 10.14 -4.03 -8.03
CA VAL A 146 9.45 -2.75 -8.21
C VAL A 146 7.96 -2.96 -8.04
N GLY A 147 7.29 -1.98 -7.44
CA GLY A 147 5.85 -1.96 -7.31
C GLY A 147 5.13 -2.15 -8.64
N GLY A 148 4.18 -3.08 -8.68
CA GLY A 148 3.42 -3.45 -9.87
C GLY A 148 2.00 -3.89 -9.52
N ARG A 149 1.16 -4.09 -10.54
CA ARG A 149 -0.20 -4.61 -10.39
C ARG A 149 -0.23 -6.09 -10.76
N TYR A 150 -0.83 -6.91 -9.90
CA TYR A 150 -0.86 -8.37 -10.06
C TYR A 150 -2.30 -8.87 -9.95
N GLU A 151 -2.75 -9.62 -10.94
CA GLU A 151 -4.03 -10.32 -10.93
C GLU A 151 -3.83 -11.72 -11.49
N GLY A 152 -4.32 -12.72 -10.75
CA GLY A 152 -4.33 -14.11 -11.16
C GLY A 152 -5.41 -14.41 -12.19
N GLY A 153 -5.45 -15.67 -12.62
CA GLY A 153 -6.50 -16.20 -13.48
C GLY A 153 -7.65 -16.78 -12.68
N SER A 154 -8.17 -17.92 -13.15
CA SER A 154 -9.09 -18.77 -12.42
C SER A 154 -8.43 -20.05 -11.87
N GLY A 155 -7.12 -20.19 -12.06
CA GLY A 155 -6.30 -21.24 -11.47
C GLY A 155 -6.05 -20.97 -9.99
N ASN A 156 -5.40 -21.90 -9.29
CA ASN A 156 -4.90 -21.63 -7.94
C ASN A 156 -3.47 -21.10 -8.07
N ASP A 157 -3.34 -19.78 -8.08
CA ASP A 157 -2.09 -19.11 -8.39
C ASP A 157 -1.22 -18.92 -7.14
N LEU A 158 0.09 -18.84 -7.34
CA LEU A 158 1.08 -18.60 -6.29
C LEU A 158 1.88 -17.34 -6.62
N PHE A 159 1.79 -16.33 -5.77
CA PHE A 159 2.57 -15.10 -5.87
C PHE A 159 3.63 -15.07 -4.76
N GLN A 160 4.90 -15.20 -5.11
CA GLN A 160 6.02 -15.13 -4.18
C GLN A 160 6.68 -13.76 -4.28
N PHE A 161 6.45 -12.90 -3.30
CA PHE A 161 6.92 -11.53 -3.34
C PHE A 161 8.34 -11.37 -2.79
N THR A 162 9.05 -10.40 -3.36
CA THR A 162 10.33 -9.87 -2.87
C THR A 162 10.13 -8.43 -2.41
N THR A 163 11.03 -7.91 -1.59
CA THR A 163 10.99 -6.50 -1.11
C THR A 163 10.78 -5.52 -2.28
N PRO A 164 9.71 -4.69 -2.27
CA PRO A 164 9.49 -3.67 -3.29
C PRO A 164 10.54 -2.55 -3.16
N ASP A 165 10.81 -1.85 -4.26
CA ASP A 165 11.47 -0.55 -4.21
C ASP A 165 10.57 0.48 -3.51
N SER A 166 11.20 1.53 -3.00
CA SER A 166 10.69 2.29 -1.87
C SER A 166 9.44 3.12 -2.12
N ASP A 167 9.07 3.35 -3.38
CA ASP A 167 8.23 4.49 -3.73
C ASP A 167 6.90 4.12 -4.41
N SER A 168 6.76 2.88 -4.92
CA SER A 168 5.67 2.54 -5.85
C SER A 168 4.60 1.61 -5.25
N GLY A 169 4.94 0.76 -4.27
CA GLY A 169 4.03 -0.20 -3.65
C GLY A 169 3.51 -1.28 -4.62
N SER A 170 3.16 -2.47 -4.13
CA SER A 170 2.60 -3.54 -4.95
C SER A 170 1.08 -3.62 -4.77
N PHE A 171 0.35 -3.64 -5.87
CA PHE A 171 -1.10 -3.74 -5.89
C PHE A 171 -1.51 -5.13 -6.35
N LEU A 172 -2.23 -5.84 -5.49
CA LEU A 172 -2.71 -7.20 -5.73
C LEU A 172 -4.22 -7.12 -5.90
N LEU A 173 -4.73 -7.66 -6.99
CA LEU A 173 -6.16 -7.84 -7.22
C LEU A 173 -6.52 -9.28 -6.88
N GLY A 174 -7.56 -9.44 -6.08
CA GLY A 174 -8.13 -10.75 -5.79
C GLY A 174 -8.72 -11.36 -7.06
N SER A 175 -8.29 -12.58 -7.38
CA SER A 175 -8.67 -13.33 -8.58
C SER A 175 -9.53 -14.54 -8.25
N ALA A 176 -9.90 -15.31 -9.27
CA ALA A 176 -10.63 -16.57 -9.08
C ALA A 176 -9.67 -17.73 -8.82
N GLY A 177 -10.15 -18.72 -8.07
CA GLY A 177 -9.30 -19.77 -7.56
C GLY A 177 -8.92 -19.55 -6.09
N ASN A 178 -8.15 -20.49 -5.55
CA ASN A 178 -7.61 -20.40 -4.20
C ASN A 178 -6.16 -19.97 -4.28
N ASP A 179 -5.93 -18.67 -4.34
CA ASP A 179 -4.61 -18.13 -4.60
C ASP A 179 -3.77 -18.08 -3.32
N THR A 180 -2.45 -18.06 -3.47
CA THR A 180 -1.51 -17.93 -2.36
C THR A 180 -0.59 -16.74 -2.58
N TYR A 181 -0.65 -15.78 -1.66
CA TYR A 181 0.24 -14.63 -1.58
C TYR A 181 1.29 -14.89 -0.51
N ASP A 182 2.53 -15.16 -0.93
CA ASP A 182 3.64 -15.55 -0.08
C ASP A 182 4.65 -14.41 0.09
N PHE A 183 4.76 -13.94 1.33
CA PHE A 183 5.64 -12.85 1.75
C PHE A 183 6.96 -13.33 2.37
N THR A 184 7.34 -14.62 2.21
CA THR A 184 8.57 -15.18 2.79
C THR A 184 9.82 -14.34 2.49
N ASN A 185 9.94 -13.83 1.27
CA ASN A 185 11.10 -13.07 0.81
C ASN A 185 10.84 -11.55 0.72
N ALA A 186 9.68 -11.09 1.20
CA ALA A 186 9.35 -9.67 1.27
C ALA A 186 9.87 -9.05 2.57
N SER A 187 10.11 -7.74 2.56
CA SER A 187 10.37 -6.98 3.78
C SER A 187 9.71 -5.61 3.72
N SER A 188 9.37 -5.08 4.89
CA SER A 188 8.86 -3.74 5.09
C SER A 188 9.94 -2.66 5.08
N SER A 189 11.22 -2.95 4.92
CA SER A 189 12.31 -2.01 5.25
C SER A 189 12.58 -0.90 4.23
N ALA A 190 11.68 -0.69 3.25
CA ALA A 190 11.90 0.24 2.15
C ALA A 190 10.78 1.28 1.97
N GLY A 191 9.74 1.35 2.79
CA GLY A 191 8.59 2.24 2.50
C GLY A 191 7.58 1.67 1.49
N GLY A 192 7.88 0.49 0.93
CA GLY A 192 6.94 -0.27 0.10
C GLY A 192 5.72 -0.76 0.88
N ASN A 193 4.55 -0.68 0.25
CA ASN A 193 3.27 -1.17 0.77
C ASN A 193 2.73 -2.25 -0.17
N TYR A 194 2.13 -3.31 0.38
CA TYR A 194 1.34 -4.26 -0.39
C TYR A 194 -0.15 -3.99 -0.16
N ALA A 195 -0.88 -3.71 -1.24
CA ALA A 195 -2.32 -3.51 -1.18
C ALA A 195 -3.03 -4.66 -1.88
N LEU A 196 -3.70 -5.54 -1.12
CA LEU A 196 -4.59 -6.55 -1.68
C LEU A 196 -6.01 -6.00 -1.75
N ALA A 197 -6.63 -6.07 -2.92
CA ALA A 197 -7.89 -5.40 -3.18
C ALA A 197 -8.91 -6.31 -3.87
N TYR A 198 -10.14 -6.28 -3.36
CA TYR A 198 -11.30 -6.96 -3.94
C TYR A 198 -12.35 -5.96 -4.44
N HIS A 199 -11.99 -4.70 -4.64
CA HIS A 199 -12.91 -3.58 -4.89
C HIS A 199 -13.72 -3.71 -6.20
N THR A 200 -13.31 -4.58 -7.12
CA THR A 200 -14.06 -4.89 -8.36
C THR A 200 -15.17 -5.91 -8.13
N LEU A 201 -15.15 -6.62 -6.99
CA LEU A 201 -16.09 -7.66 -6.65
C LEU A 201 -17.39 -7.09 -6.07
N ALA A 202 -18.53 -7.58 -6.55
CA ALA A 202 -19.85 -7.18 -6.05
C ALA A 202 -20.32 -7.97 -4.83
N ALA A 203 -19.80 -9.19 -4.66
CA ALA A 203 -20.14 -10.08 -3.56
C ALA A 203 -19.20 -9.86 -2.37
N PRO A 204 -19.68 -10.05 -1.13
CA PRO A 204 -18.89 -9.80 0.06
C PRO A 204 -17.72 -10.78 0.19
N ILE A 205 -16.66 -10.31 0.86
CA ILE A 205 -15.53 -11.11 1.31
C ILE A 205 -15.54 -11.32 2.83
N THR A 206 -14.88 -12.38 3.28
CA THR A 206 -14.53 -12.59 4.68
C THR A 206 -13.02 -12.72 4.80
N ALA A 207 -12.38 -11.65 5.27
CA ALA A 207 -10.96 -11.63 5.58
C ALA A 207 -10.73 -12.08 7.02
N THR A 208 -9.79 -13.00 7.24
CA THR A 208 -9.33 -13.42 8.56
C THR A 208 -7.82 -13.34 8.60
N ILE A 209 -7.26 -12.37 9.32
CA ILE A 209 -5.82 -12.08 9.33
C ILE A 209 -5.32 -12.10 10.77
N ASN A 210 -4.21 -12.80 10.99
CA ASN A 210 -3.51 -12.82 12.26
C ASN A 210 -2.01 -12.60 12.04
N THR A 211 -1.54 -11.38 12.30
CA THR A 211 -0.13 -11.04 12.06
C THR A 211 0.81 -11.76 13.04
N GLY A 212 0.30 -12.21 14.19
CA GLY A 212 1.08 -12.99 15.15
C GLY A 212 1.23 -14.47 14.85
N LEU A 213 0.25 -15.07 14.18
CA LEU A 213 0.36 -16.41 13.62
C LEU A 213 1.01 -16.43 12.24
N ASN A 214 1.28 -15.26 11.68
CA ASN A 214 1.90 -15.07 10.39
C ASN A 214 1.07 -15.63 9.22
N THR A 215 -0.27 -15.55 9.37
CA THR A 215 -1.25 -16.15 8.46
C THR A 215 -2.41 -15.21 8.18
N GLY A 216 -3.01 -15.32 7.00
CA GLY A 216 -4.31 -14.75 6.69
C GLY A 216 -5.06 -15.54 5.63
N THR A 217 -6.36 -15.34 5.54
CA THR A 217 -7.21 -15.85 4.46
C THR A 217 -8.21 -14.81 4.05
N VAL A 218 -8.56 -14.76 2.77
CA VAL A 218 -9.69 -13.97 2.27
C VAL A 218 -10.62 -14.89 1.48
N ALA A 219 -11.79 -15.19 2.05
CA ALA A 219 -12.80 -16.01 1.40
C ALA A 219 -13.79 -15.14 0.63
N SER A 220 -14.09 -15.50 -0.61
CA SER A 220 -15.01 -14.80 -1.50
C SER A 220 -15.83 -15.79 -2.34
N VAL A 221 -16.63 -15.27 -3.28
CA VAL A 221 -17.29 -16.11 -4.30
C VAL A 221 -16.32 -16.60 -5.39
N LEU A 222 -15.14 -15.98 -5.49
CA LEU A 222 -14.09 -16.32 -6.46
C LEU A 222 -13.22 -17.48 -5.97
N GLY A 223 -13.15 -17.69 -4.66
CA GLY A 223 -12.39 -18.75 -4.01
C GLY A 223 -11.93 -18.33 -2.61
N THR A 224 -10.89 -18.96 -2.08
CA THR A 224 -10.29 -18.58 -0.80
C THR A 224 -8.79 -18.40 -0.96
N ASP A 225 -8.38 -17.15 -0.85
CA ASP A 225 -6.99 -16.77 -0.97
C ASP A 225 -6.29 -16.89 0.38
N THR A 226 -5.01 -17.24 0.33
CA THR A 226 -4.16 -17.47 1.52
C THR A 226 -3.02 -16.46 1.54
N LEU A 227 -2.82 -15.80 2.68
CA LEU A 227 -1.69 -14.93 2.96
C LEU A 227 -0.71 -15.68 3.86
N THR A 228 0.52 -15.91 3.39
CA THR A 228 1.57 -16.54 4.20
C THR A 228 2.69 -15.56 4.48
N ASN A 229 3.20 -15.60 5.71
CA ASN A 229 4.31 -14.77 6.15
C ASN A 229 4.00 -13.26 6.22
N ILE A 230 2.74 -12.91 6.48
CA ILE A 230 2.25 -11.52 6.49
C ILE A 230 2.99 -10.60 7.48
N ALA A 231 3.56 -11.12 8.56
CA ALA A 231 4.37 -10.36 9.53
C ALA A 231 5.57 -9.66 8.87
N ASN A 232 6.08 -10.20 7.76
CA ASN A 232 7.19 -9.61 7.03
C ASN A 232 6.85 -8.29 6.34
N VAL A 233 5.55 -8.04 6.09
CA VAL A 233 5.05 -6.89 5.32
C VAL A 233 4.15 -5.97 6.12
N VAL A 234 3.89 -6.29 7.39
CA VAL A 234 3.09 -5.46 8.31
C VAL A 234 3.95 -4.80 9.37
N ALA A 235 5.17 -4.35 9.11
CA ALA A 235 5.99 -3.72 10.18
C ALA A 235 5.44 -2.34 10.61
N ASP A 236 6.20 -1.58 11.40
CA ASP A 236 5.73 -0.31 11.96
C ASP A 236 5.32 0.76 10.91
N ASP A 237 4.62 1.80 11.38
CA ASP A 237 4.06 2.86 10.55
C ASP A 237 5.11 3.77 9.87
N ALA A 238 6.40 3.58 10.16
CA ALA A 238 7.52 4.28 9.53
C ALA A 238 8.22 3.43 8.45
N ALA A 239 8.19 2.10 8.58
CA ALA A 239 8.85 1.18 7.67
C ALA A 239 7.97 0.83 6.46
N GLY A 240 6.66 0.64 6.62
CA GLY A 240 5.76 0.25 5.53
C GLY A 240 4.47 -0.36 6.07
N GLY A 241 3.67 -1.01 5.23
CA GLY A 241 2.45 -1.67 5.70
C GLY A 241 1.81 -2.60 4.70
N PHE A 242 0.79 -3.31 5.17
CA PHE A 242 -0.13 -4.07 4.32
C PHE A 242 -1.50 -3.39 4.33
N SER A 243 -2.06 -3.21 3.15
CA SER A 243 -3.40 -2.66 2.95
C SER A 243 -4.34 -3.73 2.42
N LEU A 244 -5.54 -3.78 2.97
CA LEU A 244 -6.63 -4.62 2.47
C LEU A 244 -7.78 -3.71 2.05
N VAL A 245 -8.24 -3.85 0.81
CA VAL A 245 -9.42 -3.17 0.30
C VAL A 245 -10.50 -4.21 0.05
N GLY A 246 -11.65 -4.00 0.70
CA GLY A 246 -12.82 -4.84 0.54
C GLY A 246 -13.47 -4.77 -0.84
N SER A 247 -14.57 -5.47 -0.95
CA SER A 247 -15.45 -5.53 -2.10
C SER A 247 -16.44 -4.35 -2.09
N THR A 248 -17.45 -4.42 -2.96
CA THR A 248 -18.60 -3.51 -2.90
C THR A 248 -19.81 -4.12 -2.18
N GLY A 249 -19.67 -5.34 -1.67
CA GLY A 249 -20.64 -6.01 -0.80
C GLY A 249 -20.28 -5.83 0.68
N GLY A 250 -21.22 -6.15 1.58
CA GLY A 250 -20.99 -6.02 3.03
C GLY A 250 -20.00 -7.05 3.56
N ASP A 251 -18.76 -6.64 3.75
CA ASP A 251 -17.62 -7.46 4.06
C ASP A 251 -17.47 -7.75 5.55
N THR A 252 -16.66 -8.76 5.87
CA THR A 252 -16.27 -9.07 7.26
C THR A 252 -14.76 -9.17 7.39
N PHE A 253 -14.19 -8.37 8.28
CA PHE A 253 -12.76 -8.32 8.58
C PHE A 253 -12.48 -8.81 9.99
N ASN A 254 -11.94 -10.01 10.15
CA ASN A 254 -11.50 -10.58 11.43
C ASN A 254 -9.99 -10.41 11.57
N ILE A 255 -9.54 -9.36 12.26
CA ILE A 255 -8.13 -8.97 12.28
C ILE A 255 -7.56 -9.03 13.70
N THR A 256 -6.47 -9.78 13.85
CA THR A 256 -5.63 -9.77 15.05
C THR A 256 -4.26 -9.22 14.70
N THR A 257 -3.87 -8.10 15.34
CA THR A 257 -2.52 -7.53 15.18
C THR A 257 -1.62 -7.94 16.34
N ASN A 258 -0.36 -8.20 16.06
CA ASN A 258 0.72 -8.33 17.04
C ASN A 258 1.41 -6.97 17.27
N PRO A 259 2.24 -6.83 18.33
CA PRO A 259 3.08 -5.65 18.52
C PRO A 259 3.91 -5.31 17.28
N GLU A 260 4.21 -4.02 17.09
CA GLU A 260 5.00 -3.50 15.97
C GLU A 260 4.40 -3.84 14.59
N SER A 261 3.09 -4.12 14.54
CA SER A 261 2.37 -4.31 13.28
C SER A 261 1.68 -3.02 12.80
N PHE A 262 1.70 -2.74 11.49
CA PHE A 262 0.85 -1.74 10.84
C PHE A 262 0.07 -2.34 9.67
N MET A 263 -1.23 -2.15 9.70
CA MET A 263 -2.15 -2.54 8.63
C MET A 263 -3.13 -1.40 8.33
N VAL A 264 -3.57 -1.32 7.08
CA VAL A 264 -4.65 -0.44 6.64
C VAL A 264 -5.80 -1.27 6.09
N VAL A 265 -7.03 -0.92 6.42
CA VAL A 265 -8.23 -1.56 5.87
C VAL A 265 -9.17 -0.49 5.37
N ALA A 266 -9.61 -0.65 4.12
CA ALA A 266 -10.75 0.05 3.56
C ALA A 266 -11.87 -0.99 3.38
N GLY A 267 -13.02 -0.78 4.03
CA GLY A 267 -14.17 -1.69 3.90
C GLY A 267 -14.71 -1.73 2.47
N GLY A 268 -14.65 -0.60 1.78
CA GLY A 268 -15.14 -0.48 0.43
C GLY A 268 -16.54 0.11 0.44
N ARG A 269 -17.49 -0.55 -0.22
CA ARG A 269 -18.90 -0.19 -0.16
C ARG A 269 -19.68 -1.35 0.45
N GLY A 270 -20.93 -1.07 0.85
CA GLY A 270 -21.75 -2.05 1.52
C GLY A 270 -21.65 -1.86 3.03
N ASN A 271 -22.41 -2.67 3.77
CA ASN A 271 -22.41 -2.56 5.23
C ASN A 271 -21.38 -3.54 5.79
N ASP A 272 -20.25 -3.02 6.24
CA ASP A 272 -19.09 -3.83 6.62
C ASP A 272 -19.05 -4.12 8.12
N THR A 273 -18.32 -5.18 8.49
CA THR A 273 -18.09 -5.56 9.88
C THR A 273 -16.60 -5.76 10.16
N TYR A 274 -16.05 -4.96 11.07
CA TYR A 274 -14.67 -5.03 11.53
C TYR A 274 -14.61 -5.69 12.92
N ASN A 275 -14.16 -6.94 12.99
CA ASN A 275 -13.91 -7.66 14.23
C ASN A 275 -12.41 -7.61 14.56
N LEU A 276 -12.04 -6.73 15.50
CA LEU A 276 -10.66 -6.31 15.72
C LEU A 276 -10.14 -6.77 17.09
N ASN A 277 -8.98 -7.39 17.11
CA ASN A 277 -8.21 -7.69 18.32
C ASN A 277 -6.81 -7.06 18.20
N LEU A 278 -6.64 -5.87 18.79
CA LEU A 278 -5.49 -5.01 18.47
C LEU A 278 -4.41 -5.07 19.56
N ASN A 279 -3.17 -5.40 19.15
CA ASN A 279 -1.96 -5.25 19.98
C ASN A 279 -0.93 -4.27 19.38
N SER A 280 -1.28 -3.64 18.25
CA SER A 280 -0.53 -2.54 17.61
C SER A 280 -1.52 -1.63 16.86
N ILE A 281 -1.04 -0.81 15.92
CA ILE A 281 -1.84 0.11 15.11
C ILE A 281 -2.55 -0.64 13.98
N LEU A 282 -3.86 -0.42 13.85
CA LEU A 282 -4.63 -0.70 12.64
C LEU A 282 -5.28 0.59 12.20
N ARG A 283 -5.14 0.95 10.92
CA ARG A 283 -5.89 2.06 10.34
C ARG A 283 -7.13 1.54 9.62
N LEU A 284 -8.28 2.12 9.95
CA LEU A 284 -9.47 2.08 9.10
C LEU A 284 -9.50 3.37 8.30
N THR A 285 -9.57 3.26 6.98
CA THR A 285 -9.65 4.43 6.09
C THR A 285 -11.01 4.50 5.43
N PHE A 286 -11.65 5.66 5.56
CA PHE A 286 -12.91 6.02 4.92
C PHE A 286 -12.68 7.02 3.77
N ALA A 287 -11.43 7.33 3.44
CA ALA A 287 -11.08 8.29 2.40
C ALA A 287 -11.40 7.78 0.98
N GLY A 288 -11.35 6.46 0.76
CA GLY A 288 -11.58 5.83 -0.54
C GLY A 288 -11.83 4.32 -0.46
N ASP A 289 -12.43 3.75 -1.50
CA ASP A 289 -12.86 2.34 -1.60
C ASP A 289 -12.02 1.52 -2.62
N GLY A 290 -10.91 2.07 -3.10
CA GLY A 290 -10.12 1.48 -4.20
C GLY A 290 -10.68 1.75 -5.60
N ASN A 291 -11.98 2.07 -5.74
CA ASN A 291 -12.59 2.53 -6.99
C ASN A 291 -12.63 4.07 -7.10
N GLY A 292 -12.64 4.77 -5.97
CA GLY A 292 -12.69 6.23 -5.90
C GLY A 292 -12.72 6.75 -4.46
N SER A 293 -12.82 8.06 -4.35
CA SER A 293 -12.94 8.73 -3.05
C SER A 293 -14.37 8.62 -2.50
N ALA A 294 -14.50 8.80 -1.18
CA ALA A 294 -15.79 9.05 -0.54
C ALA A 294 -16.56 10.20 -1.23
N ILE A 295 -17.88 10.22 -1.06
CA ILE A 295 -18.78 11.19 -1.72
C ILE A 295 -19.50 12.11 -0.73
N MET A 296 -19.35 11.87 0.57
CA MET A 296 -19.89 12.69 1.66
C MET A 296 -19.10 12.45 2.95
N GLY A 297 -19.41 13.22 3.99
CA GLY A 297 -18.77 13.08 5.31
C GLY A 297 -19.23 11.83 6.05
N ALA A 298 -18.28 11.14 6.66
CA ALA A 298 -18.50 9.97 7.51
C ALA A 298 -19.10 10.37 8.87
N ARG A 299 -19.82 9.43 9.48
CA ARG A 299 -20.35 9.54 10.85
C ARG A 299 -19.97 8.31 11.65
N ILE A 300 -18.94 8.45 12.46
CA ILE A 300 -18.27 7.34 13.15
C ILE A 300 -18.42 7.53 14.66
N ASN A 301 -18.81 6.47 15.37
CA ASN A 301 -18.88 6.46 16.81
C ASN A 301 -18.21 5.19 17.36
N LEU A 302 -16.96 5.31 17.77
CA LEU A 302 -16.15 4.20 18.30
C LEU A 302 -16.62 3.74 19.68
N ALA A 303 -17.20 4.63 20.51
CA ALA A 303 -17.78 4.27 21.80
C ALA A 303 -18.93 3.25 21.68
N THR A 304 -19.68 3.30 20.58
CA THR A 304 -20.77 2.35 20.28
C THR A 304 -20.39 1.29 19.25
N GLY A 305 -19.25 1.46 18.56
CA GLY A 305 -18.84 0.62 17.45
C GLY A 305 -19.69 0.79 16.19
N VAL A 306 -20.38 1.92 16.03
CA VAL A 306 -21.30 2.16 14.90
C VAL A 306 -20.70 3.21 13.97
N VAL A 307 -20.61 2.87 12.68
CA VAL A 307 -20.41 3.82 11.59
C VAL A 307 -21.77 4.00 10.91
N ALA A 308 -22.44 5.11 11.18
CA ALA A 308 -23.78 5.35 10.63
C ALA A 308 -23.72 5.72 9.14
N ASN A 309 -22.59 6.29 8.71
CA ASN A 309 -22.26 6.60 7.33
C ASN A 309 -20.75 6.48 7.14
N ASP A 310 -20.30 5.65 6.22
CA ASP A 310 -18.91 5.37 5.85
C ASP A 310 -18.31 6.38 4.84
N GLY A 311 -19.09 7.38 4.41
CA GLY A 311 -18.73 8.32 3.35
C GLY A 311 -19.21 7.89 1.96
N PHE A 312 -19.72 6.66 1.82
CA PHE A 312 -20.34 6.12 0.60
C PHE A 312 -21.86 5.93 0.74
N GLY A 313 -22.40 6.14 1.95
CA GLY A 313 -23.82 6.07 2.25
C GLY A 313 -24.26 4.74 2.89
N PHE A 314 -23.30 3.92 3.33
CA PHE A 314 -23.54 2.65 3.99
C PHE A 314 -23.24 2.74 5.49
N SER A 315 -23.64 1.72 6.24
CA SER A 315 -23.41 1.65 7.68
C SER A 315 -22.54 0.45 8.03
N ASP A 316 -21.50 0.69 8.83
CA ASP A 316 -20.57 -0.36 9.26
C ASP A 316 -20.62 -0.57 10.77
N THR A 317 -20.05 -1.71 11.19
CA THR A 317 -19.90 -2.09 12.59
C THR A 317 -18.44 -2.34 12.92
N ILE A 318 -17.93 -1.68 13.97
CA ILE A 318 -16.59 -1.86 14.52
C ILE A 318 -16.69 -2.54 15.89
N ASN A 319 -16.35 -3.83 15.91
CA ASN A 319 -16.23 -4.63 17.12
C ASN A 319 -14.77 -4.68 17.56
N ARG A 320 -14.37 -3.79 18.47
CA ARG A 320 -13.01 -3.77 19.01
C ARG A 320 -12.89 -4.56 20.31
N SER A 321 -11.84 -5.36 20.37
CA SER A 321 -11.34 -6.04 21.57
C SER A 321 -9.84 -5.78 21.74
N GLY A 322 -9.35 -5.94 22.97
CA GLY A 322 -7.97 -5.61 23.33
C GLY A 322 -7.78 -4.13 23.72
N THR A 323 -6.88 -3.88 24.68
CA THR A 323 -6.64 -2.54 25.27
C THR A 323 -5.30 -1.94 24.89
N ASN A 324 -4.43 -2.70 24.21
CA ASN A 324 -3.03 -2.34 24.03
C ASN A 324 -2.73 -1.77 22.63
N GLY A 325 -3.51 -2.16 21.62
CA GLY A 325 -3.41 -1.58 20.29
C GLY A 325 -4.20 -0.27 20.16
N ARG A 326 -3.87 0.51 19.14
CA ARG A 326 -4.50 1.80 18.80
C ARG A 326 -5.28 1.64 17.50
N LEU A 327 -6.54 2.07 17.48
CA LEU A 327 -7.27 2.20 16.24
C LEU A 327 -6.98 3.59 15.66
N GLU A 328 -6.58 3.65 14.40
CA GLU A 328 -6.44 4.90 13.67
C GLU A 328 -7.60 5.05 12.68
N ILE A 329 -8.32 6.17 12.77
CA ILE A 329 -9.39 6.50 11.83
C ILE A 329 -8.86 7.56 10.87
N GLU A 330 -8.85 7.23 9.58
CA GLU A 330 -8.68 8.21 8.51
C GLU A 330 -10.06 8.54 7.94
N GLY A 331 -10.49 9.78 8.15
CA GLY A 331 -11.76 10.34 7.68
C GLY A 331 -11.81 10.55 6.18
N THR A 332 -12.86 11.21 5.73
CA THR A 332 -13.11 11.52 4.33
C THR A 332 -12.46 12.84 3.92
N GLN A 333 -12.79 13.35 2.73
CA GLN A 333 -12.42 14.71 2.31
C GLN A 333 -13.54 15.73 2.58
N PHE A 334 -14.60 15.30 3.26
CA PHE A 334 -15.78 16.09 3.58
C PHE A 334 -15.93 16.22 5.09
N SER A 335 -16.83 17.09 5.52
CA SER A 335 -17.09 17.31 6.95
C SER A 335 -17.63 16.06 7.64
N ASP A 336 -16.76 15.41 8.37
CA ASP A 336 -17.00 14.21 9.16
C ASP A 336 -17.48 14.55 10.58
N ILE A 337 -18.13 13.59 11.20
CA ILE A 337 -18.45 13.60 12.63
C ILE A 337 -17.88 12.31 13.23
N ILE A 338 -16.90 12.45 14.11
CA ILE A 338 -16.18 11.33 14.71
C ILE A 338 -16.25 11.46 16.24
N THR A 339 -16.74 10.41 16.89
CA THR A 339 -16.67 10.22 18.34
C THR A 339 -15.76 9.03 18.63
N GLY A 340 -14.70 9.25 19.39
CA GLY A 340 -13.75 8.25 19.83
C GLY A 340 -14.31 7.34 20.92
N GLY A 341 -13.46 6.42 21.38
CA GLY A 341 -13.82 5.38 22.33
C GLY A 341 -13.40 5.69 23.75
N ALA A 342 -13.15 4.63 24.53
CA ALA A 342 -12.51 4.72 25.84
C ALA A 342 -11.03 4.31 25.81
N ALA A 343 -10.48 4.15 24.61
CA ALA A 343 -9.15 3.64 24.37
C ALA A 343 -8.34 4.68 23.60
N ASN A 344 -7.02 4.62 23.72
CA ASN A 344 -6.14 5.56 23.05
C ASN A 344 -6.24 5.38 21.53
N ASP A 345 -6.90 6.31 20.85
CA ASP A 345 -7.22 6.31 19.42
C ASP A 345 -6.43 7.38 18.65
N SER A 346 -6.31 7.26 17.33
CA SER A 346 -5.65 8.26 16.48
C SER A 346 -6.54 8.67 15.32
N PHE A 347 -6.48 9.93 14.94
CA PHE A 347 -7.38 10.52 13.97
C PHE A 347 -6.61 11.32 12.92
N ILE A 348 -6.94 11.04 11.65
CA ILE A 348 -6.55 11.83 10.47
C ILE A 348 -7.86 12.34 9.88
N LEU A 349 -8.12 13.65 10.02
CA LEU A 349 -9.42 14.24 9.67
C LEU A 349 -9.54 14.59 8.17
N GLY A 350 -8.41 14.84 7.49
CA GLY A 350 -8.44 15.14 6.06
C GLY A 350 -8.84 16.58 5.75
N ALA A 351 -9.65 16.76 4.71
CA ALA A 351 -10.20 18.05 4.31
C ALA A 351 -11.62 18.24 4.84
N GLY A 352 -12.17 19.45 4.69
CA GLY A 352 -13.50 19.78 5.21
C GLY A 352 -13.47 20.22 6.67
N ASN A 353 -14.61 20.70 7.17
CA ASN A 353 -14.73 21.15 8.56
C ASN A 353 -15.29 20.03 9.44
N ASP A 354 -14.39 19.21 9.96
CA ASP A 354 -14.74 18.03 10.77
C ASP A 354 -15.08 18.37 12.21
N THR A 355 -15.87 17.50 12.84
CA THR A 355 -16.10 17.50 14.29
C THR A 355 -15.54 16.22 14.89
N LEU A 356 -14.58 16.36 15.79
CA LEU A 356 -13.94 15.26 16.50
C LEU A 356 -14.14 15.43 18.02
N ASP A 357 -14.63 14.38 18.66
CA ASP A 357 -14.55 14.16 20.09
C ASP A 357 -13.70 12.91 20.29
N GLY A 358 -12.53 13.01 20.93
CA GLY A 358 -11.63 11.86 21.14
C GLY A 358 -12.15 10.84 22.16
N GLY A 359 -13.10 11.22 23.02
CA GLY A 359 -13.65 10.33 24.05
C GLY A 359 -12.78 10.24 25.31
N ASP A 360 -12.76 9.07 25.96
CA ASP A 360 -11.84 8.81 27.06
C ASP A 360 -10.57 8.13 26.50
N GLY A 361 -9.42 8.40 27.09
CA GLY A 361 -8.16 7.80 26.66
C GLY A 361 -7.06 8.83 26.58
N PHE A 362 -6.00 8.48 25.85
CA PHE A 362 -4.94 9.39 25.43
C PHE A 362 -4.94 9.44 23.90
N ASP A 363 -5.74 10.35 23.39
CA ASP A 363 -6.17 10.40 22.00
C ASP A 363 -5.32 11.35 21.18
N ARG A 364 -5.10 10.97 19.92
CA ARG A 364 -4.20 11.70 19.02
C ARG A 364 -4.93 12.24 17.81
N VAL A 365 -4.74 13.53 17.53
CA VAL A 365 -4.99 14.11 16.20
C VAL A 365 -3.64 14.36 15.51
N ARG A 366 -3.52 14.02 14.23
CA ARG A 366 -2.24 14.13 13.50
C ARG A 366 -2.39 14.76 12.12
N PHE A 367 -1.44 15.63 11.78
CA PHE A 367 -1.37 16.38 10.53
C PHE A 367 -0.12 16.06 9.71
N ASP A 368 0.61 15.01 10.07
CA ASP A 368 1.84 14.57 9.40
C ASP A 368 1.55 13.78 8.11
N ARG A 369 0.70 14.31 7.24
CA ARG A 369 0.30 13.68 5.96
C ARG A 369 0.86 14.47 4.77
N ASN A 370 1.15 13.78 3.67
CA ASN A 370 1.69 14.41 2.46
C ASN A 370 0.69 15.36 1.78
N GLN A 371 -0.58 15.27 2.16
CA GLN A 371 -1.66 16.11 1.67
C GLN A 371 -1.66 17.51 2.29
N MET A 372 -0.94 17.74 3.39
CA MET A 372 -0.83 19.09 3.96
C MET A 372 -0.08 20.03 3.02
N THR A 373 -0.60 21.25 2.84
CA THR A 373 0.02 22.28 1.99
C THR A 373 0.40 23.56 2.75
N SER A 374 0.15 23.57 4.06
CA SER A 374 0.58 24.62 5.00
C SER A 374 0.71 24.02 6.40
N GLY A 375 1.28 24.79 7.33
CA GLY A 375 1.21 24.46 8.76
C GLY A 375 -0.19 24.55 9.32
N VAL A 376 -0.36 24.03 10.53
CA VAL A 376 -1.61 24.01 11.28
C VAL A 376 -1.57 24.95 12.48
N VAL A 377 -2.73 25.49 12.83
CA VAL A 377 -2.94 26.19 14.10
C VAL A 377 -3.94 25.37 14.92
N VAL A 378 -3.48 24.81 16.02
CA VAL A 378 -4.25 23.96 16.93
C VAL A 378 -4.31 24.60 18.30
N ASP A 379 -5.51 24.66 18.88
CA ASP A 379 -5.75 25.06 20.26
C ASP A 379 -6.69 24.06 20.93
N LEU A 380 -6.15 23.22 21.81
CA LEU A 380 -6.89 22.15 22.48
C LEU A 380 -7.91 22.68 23.50
N ASN A 381 -7.66 23.84 24.12
CA ASN A 381 -8.60 24.45 25.08
C ASN A 381 -9.75 25.18 24.37
N ALA A 382 -9.47 25.83 23.23
CA ALA A 382 -10.49 26.42 22.38
C ALA A 382 -11.27 25.37 21.57
N GLY A 383 -10.68 24.18 21.40
CA GLY A 383 -11.26 23.07 20.66
C GLY A 383 -11.25 23.28 19.16
N THR A 384 -10.16 23.84 18.62
CA THR A 384 -10.07 24.23 17.21
C THR A 384 -8.77 23.74 16.57
N ALA A 385 -8.84 23.30 15.31
CA ALA A 385 -7.68 23.09 14.45
C ALA A 385 -7.93 23.66 13.04
N THR A 386 -7.00 24.44 12.51
CA THR A 386 -7.12 25.06 11.17
C THR A 386 -5.84 24.86 10.36
N GLY A 387 -5.98 24.82 9.03
CA GLY A 387 -4.86 24.56 8.12
C GLY A 387 -5.33 24.37 6.68
N GLN A 388 -4.48 23.77 5.85
CA GLN A 388 -4.81 23.44 4.46
C GLN A 388 -4.48 22.00 4.10
N TRP A 389 -5.46 21.31 3.51
CA TRP A 389 -5.35 19.97 2.95
C TRP A 389 -5.55 20.02 1.44
N GLN A 390 -4.53 19.64 0.67
CA GLN A 390 -4.51 19.72 -0.80
C GLN A 390 -4.88 21.12 -1.33
N GLY A 391 -4.46 22.17 -0.63
CA GLY A 391 -4.76 23.57 -0.96
C GLY A 391 -6.16 24.04 -0.54
N ALA A 392 -7.03 23.16 -0.03
CA ALA A 392 -8.32 23.53 0.55
C ALA A 392 -8.16 23.85 2.03
N ALA A 393 -8.69 25.00 2.48
CA ALA A 393 -8.68 25.35 3.89
C ALA A 393 -9.68 24.49 4.68
N PHE A 394 -9.31 24.11 5.90
CA PHE A 394 -10.19 23.47 6.86
C PHE A 394 -10.23 24.24 8.19
N ALA A 395 -11.32 24.03 8.92
CA ALA A 395 -11.48 24.44 10.30
C ALA A 395 -12.22 23.34 11.07
N HIS A 396 -11.47 22.44 11.70
CA HIS A 396 -12.00 21.36 12.51
C HIS A 396 -12.35 21.87 13.91
N GLN A 397 -13.44 21.32 14.46
CA GLN A 397 -13.77 21.40 15.88
C GLN A 397 -13.28 20.11 16.55
N ILE A 398 -12.41 20.24 17.53
CA ILE A 398 -11.79 19.09 18.22
C ILE A 398 -12.02 19.21 19.73
N SER A 399 -12.20 18.08 20.41
CA SER A 399 -12.38 18.04 21.87
C SER A 399 -11.90 16.70 22.41
N ASN A 400 -11.52 16.66 23.69
CA ASN A 400 -11.00 15.47 24.36
C ASN A 400 -9.84 14.83 23.56
N ILE A 401 -8.84 15.66 23.25
CA ILE A 401 -7.61 15.26 22.56
C ILE A 401 -6.44 15.73 23.44
N GLU A 402 -5.52 14.82 23.72
CA GLU A 402 -4.35 15.10 24.55
C GLU A 402 -3.06 15.13 23.72
N TRP A 403 -3.05 14.49 22.55
CA TRP A 403 -1.87 14.39 21.70
C TRP A 403 -2.10 15.06 20.33
N VAL A 404 -1.29 16.06 20.02
CA VAL A 404 -1.25 16.67 18.69
C VAL A 404 0.09 16.37 18.04
N ARG A 405 0.02 15.90 16.79
CA ARG A 405 1.18 15.77 15.92
C ARG A 405 1.04 16.73 14.74
N GLY A 406 1.96 17.67 14.65
CA GLY A 406 2.09 18.66 13.58
C GLY A 406 2.42 18.03 12.22
N THR A 407 2.62 18.91 11.25
CA THR A 407 2.92 18.58 9.86
C THR A 407 4.34 18.05 9.71
N ARG A 408 4.65 17.41 8.58
CA ARG A 408 6.00 16.89 8.35
C ARG A 408 7.03 17.98 8.04
N THR A 409 6.59 19.16 7.60
CA THR A 409 7.44 20.10 6.85
C THR A 409 7.14 21.58 7.06
N PHE A 410 6.03 21.95 7.70
CA PHE A 410 5.58 23.34 7.77
C PHE A 410 5.55 23.84 9.21
N ASP A 411 5.73 25.15 9.35
CA ASP A 411 5.68 25.85 10.64
C ASP A 411 4.29 25.74 11.28
N ASP A 412 4.22 25.04 12.40
CA ASP A 412 2.98 24.80 13.14
C ASP A 412 2.85 25.66 14.39
N VAL A 413 1.62 25.97 14.79
CA VAL A 413 1.27 26.57 16.08
C VAL A 413 0.42 25.59 16.85
N LEU A 414 1.01 24.93 17.85
CA LEU A 414 0.36 23.89 18.63
C LEU A 414 0.19 24.37 20.07
N THR A 415 -1.06 24.54 20.49
CA THR A 415 -1.38 25.02 21.83
C THR A 415 -2.18 24.00 22.61
N GLY A 416 -1.67 23.64 23.79
CA GLY A 416 -2.25 22.70 24.73
C GLY A 416 -3.47 23.23 25.50
N SER A 417 -3.74 22.61 26.64
CA SER A 417 -4.92 22.82 27.46
C SER A 417 -4.53 23.06 28.93
N ASN A 418 -5.40 22.73 29.89
CA ASN A 418 -5.06 22.80 31.32
C ASN A 418 -4.82 21.41 31.93
N ILE A 419 -4.63 20.40 31.08
CA ILE A 419 -4.29 19.03 31.44
C ILE A 419 -3.02 18.61 30.69
N ALA A 420 -2.41 17.50 31.13
CA ALA A 420 -1.23 16.94 30.47
C ALA A 420 -1.48 16.67 28.98
N ASN A 421 -0.64 17.25 28.13
CA ASN A 421 -0.70 17.12 26.68
C ASN A 421 0.65 16.67 26.10
N ARG A 422 0.59 16.06 24.91
CA ARG A 422 1.77 15.76 24.10
C ARG A 422 1.69 16.51 22.79
N LEU A 423 2.63 17.42 22.55
CA LEU A 423 2.67 18.23 21.33
C LEU A 423 3.95 17.92 20.56
N GLU A 424 3.82 17.48 19.31
CA GLU A 424 4.95 17.16 18.42
C GLU A 424 4.95 18.11 17.20
N GLY A 425 5.88 19.06 17.12
CA GLY A 425 6.00 20.00 15.99
C GLY A 425 6.53 19.34 14.71
N ARG A 426 7.43 18.36 14.86
CA ARG A 426 8.08 17.60 13.78
C ARG A 426 9.00 18.42 12.87
N GLY A 427 8.49 19.06 11.82
CA GLY A 427 9.35 19.69 10.81
C GLY A 427 8.84 21.06 10.45
N GLY A 428 9.73 22.05 10.37
CA GLY A 428 9.35 23.46 10.26
C GLY A 428 9.71 24.20 11.56
N ASN A 429 9.55 25.51 11.58
CA ASN A 429 9.82 26.34 12.75
C ASN A 429 8.54 26.47 13.58
N ASN A 430 8.44 25.70 14.66
CA ASN A 430 7.17 25.52 15.35
C ASN A 430 7.05 26.42 16.59
N LEU A 431 5.81 26.78 16.92
CA LEU A 431 5.44 27.37 18.20
C LEU A 431 4.63 26.34 19.00
N LEU A 432 5.19 25.86 20.11
CA LEU A 432 4.51 24.95 21.03
C LEU A 432 4.25 25.66 22.36
N ASP A 433 3.02 25.61 22.87
CA ASP A 433 2.64 26.16 24.18
C ASP A 433 1.80 25.13 24.94
N GLY A 434 2.40 24.44 25.92
CA GLY A 434 1.76 23.40 26.74
C GLY A 434 0.64 23.96 27.64
N ARG A 435 0.79 25.22 28.06
CA ARG A 435 -0.05 25.96 29.00
C ARG A 435 -0.04 25.40 30.42
N GLY A 436 -0.85 24.40 30.71
CA GLY A 436 -0.96 23.88 32.07
C GLY A 436 -1.18 22.39 32.04
N GLY A 437 -0.51 21.67 32.93
CA GLY A 437 -0.43 20.22 32.85
C GLY A 437 1.01 19.79 33.05
N ALA A 438 1.27 18.48 33.08
CA ALA A 438 2.64 17.99 32.94
C ALA A 438 2.79 17.57 31.48
N ASP A 439 3.37 18.43 30.67
CA ASP A 439 3.33 18.31 29.21
C ASP A 439 4.58 17.64 28.64
N GLU A 440 4.41 16.94 27.51
CA GLU A 440 5.51 16.42 26.68
C GLU A 440 5.56 17.23 25.38
N LEU A 441 6.54 18.12 25.26
CA LEU A 441 6.67 19.06 24.16
C LEU A 441 7.90 18.71 23.31
N ILE A 442 7.68 18.28 22.07
CA ILE A 442 8.73 17.85 21.16
C ILE A 442 8.76 18.83 19.97
N GLY A 443 9.79 19.66 19.89
CA GLY A 443 9.94 20.65 18.80
C GLY A 443 10.10 19.98 17.44
N GLY A 444 11.17 19.17 17.31
CA GLY A 444 11.52 18.49 16.07
C GLY A 444 12.66 19.20 15.34
N SER A 445 12.64 19.20 14.01
CA SER A 445 13.62 19.88 13.18
C SER A 445 13.13 21.26 12.76
N GLY A 446 13.97 22.27 12.92
CA GLY A 446 13.65 23.67 12.63
C GLY A 446 13.99 24.53 13.84
N ASP A 447 13.85 25.85 13.70
CA ASP A 447 14.06 26.78 14.82
C ASP A 447 12.75 26.88 15.60
N ASP A 448 12.63 26.10 16.68
CA ASP A 448 11.39 25.98 17.45
C ASP A 448 11.35 26.94 18.65
N THR A 449 10.14 27.41 18.99
CA THR A 449 9.85 28.13 20.23
C THR A 449 8.87 27.34 21.08
N VAL A 450 9.29 26.94 22.28
CA VAL A 450 8.53 26.07 23.16
C VAL A 450 8.32 26.71 24.53
N PHE A 451 7.07 26.72 24.98
CA PHE A 451 6.64 27.13 26.31
C PHE A 451 5.99 25.94 27.02
N GLY A 452 6.55 25.49 28.14
CA GLY A 452 5.95 24.45 29.00
C GLY A 452 4.70 24.99 29.67
N GLY A 453 4.89 25.99 30.53
CA GLY A 453 3.81 26.71 31.18
C GLY A 453 3.79 26.45 32.69
N THR A 454 2.76 25.79 33.20
CA THR A 454 2.67 25.38 34.61
C THR A 454 2.56 23.88 34.74
N GLY A 455 3.33 23.30 35.65
CA GLY A 455 3.40 21.86 35.89
C GLY A 455 4.78 21.33 35.51
N ASP A 456 5.03 20.06 35.81
CA ASP A 456 6.37 19.48 35.60
C ASP A 456 6.51 19.06 34.12
N ASP A 457 7.06 19.95 33.30
CA ASP A 457 7.08 19.78 31.85
C ASP A 457 8.35 19.08 31.35
N PHE A 458 8.21 18.32 30.28
CA PHE A 458 9.30 17.72 29.52
C PHE A 458 9.38 18.35 28.13
N ILE A 459 10.46 19.09 27.88
CA ILE A 459 10.73 19.75 26.61
C ILE A 459 11.90 19.07 25.92
N ASP A 460 11.66 18.58 24.71
CA ASP A 460 12.63 17.89 23.87
C ASP A 460 12.78 18.58 22.51
N LEU A 461 13.94 19.23 22.32
CA LEU A 461 14.32 19.92 21.09
C LEU A 461 15.35 19.11 20.28
N ARG A 462 15.44 17.79 20.51
CA ARG A 462 16.33 16.92 19.76
C ARG A 462 15.81 16.74 18.32
N GLY A 463 16.18 17.65 17.45
CA GLY A 463 15.96 17.55 15.99
C GLY A 463 16.74 18.59 15.15
N GLY A 464 17.46 19.51 15.81
CA GLY A 464 18.30 20.54 15.18
C GLY A 464 17.72 21.94 15.41
N GLY A 465 18.25 22.94 14.70
CA GLY A 465 17.79 24.34 14.77
C GLY A 465 18.40 25.14 15.92
N ASP A 466 18.23 26.47 15.88
CA ASP A 466 18.53 27.37 16.99
C ASP A 466 17.23 27.63 17.76
N ASN A 467 17.00 26.89 18.85
CA ASN A 467 15.70 26.84 19.51
C ASN A 467 15.58 27.82 20.69
N ILE A 468 14.34 28.04 21.15
CA ILE A 468 14.06 28.76 22.38
C ILE A 468 13.09 27.93 23.23
N ALA A 469 13.49 27.56 24.45
CA ALA A 469 12.63 26.86 25.39
C ALA A 469 12.47 27.60 26.71
N TYR A 470 11.22 27.68 27.18
CA TYR A 470 10.86 28.15 28.51
C TYR A 470 10.07 27.05 29.21
N GLY A 471 10.65 26.43 30.25
CA GLY A 471 9.93 25.44 31.07
C GLY A 471 8.72 26.07 31.74
N GLY A 472 8.95 27.09 32.56
CA GLY A 472 7.87 27.90 33.12
C GLY A 472 7.90 27.84 34.63
N ARG A 473 6.77 27.44 35.23
CA ARG A 473 6.68 27.20 36.68
C ARG A 473 6.77 25.70 36.95
N ASP A 474 7.24 25.39 38.15
CA ASP A 474 7.42 24.01 38.66
C ASP A 474 8.70 23.36 38.08
N ASP A 475 8.87 22.04 38.25
CA ASP A 475 10.16 21.37 37.99
C ASP A 475 10.23 20.85 36.55
N ASP A 476 10.84 21.64 35.67
CA ASP A 476 10.93 21.31 34.25
C ASP A 476 12.20 20.54 33.86
N THR A 477 12.08 19.69 32.83
CA THR A 477 13.21 19.05 32.15
C THR A 477 13.32 19.55 30.71
N LEU A 478 14.41 20.25 30.39
CA LEU A 478 14.68 20.78 29.05
C LEU A 478 15.88 20.07 28.42
N MET A 479 15.72 19.59 27.19
CA MET A 479 16.79 19.05 26.35
C MET A 479 16.90 19.87 25.07
N GLY A 480 17.89 20.77 25.01
CA GLY A 480 18.11 21.68 23.86
C GLY A 480 18.52 20.97 22.57
N GLY A 481 19.16 19.79 22.65
CA GLY A 481 19.57 19.06 21.46
C GLY A 481 20.81 19.65 20.79
N ALA A 482 20.75 19.85 19.47
CA ALA A 482 21.86 20.35 18.68
C ALA A 482 21.46 21.71 18.09
N GLY A 483 22.30 22.74 18.28
CA GLY A 483 21.92 24.10 17.95
C GLY A 483 22.58 25.12 18.87
N ASN A 484 22.28 26.40 18.66
CA ASN A 484 22.44 27.41 19.68
C ASN A 484 21.10 27.62 20.39
N ASP A 485 20.92 26.90 21.51
CA ASP A 485 19.68 26.87 22.29
C ASP A 485 19.75 27.71 23.59
#